data_AF-A0A660QWP6-F1
#
_entry.id   AF-A0A660QWP6-F1
#
_cell.length_a   1.000
_cell.length_b   1.000
_cell.length_c   1.000
_cell.angle_alpha   90.00
_cell.angle_beta   90.00
_cell.angle_gamma   90.00
#
_symmetry.space_group_name_H-M   'P 1'
#
loop_
_entity.id
_entity.type
_entity.pdbx_description
1 polymer ?
#
loop_
_entity_poly.entity_id
_entity_poly.type
_entity_poly.pdbx_seq_one_letter_code
_entity_poly.pdbx_strand_id
1 'polypeptide(L)'
;MSTVHSAKGLEFDHVIMLGNWDRPSTAIQEEEERRLYYVGMTRARKTVTLCELEKVSNPHTRVLDGRGVVRSKAGLLSEPPDHLLRLNYAMLDLSNVWIGYPTLSVGIRRGIAMLHPGSLVRLEQRDGENRIFIRDSAGQKIGALSNAASAEWKDKLQSIKEVRVHSIINWRKDLLEQEPEKSCPDEWEIPLVEVVLFDGDQHG
;
A
#
# COMPACT_ATOMS: atom_id res chain seq x y z
N MET A 1 1.05 -5.32 3.74
CA MET A 1 1.16 -6.41 4.74
C MET A 1 1.54 -7.68 4.01
N SER A 2 2.44 -8.50 4.56
CA SER A 2 2.93 -9.72 3.93
C SER A 2 2.96 -10.83 4.97
N THR A 3 2.77 -12.09 4.55
CA THR A 3 2.97 -13.23 5.44
C THR A 3 4.47 -13.44 5.67
N VAL A 4 4.87 -14.06 6.79
CA VAL A 4 6.29 -14.36 7.05
C VAL A 4 6.91 -15.21 5.94
N HIS A 5 6.12 -16.12 5.35
CA HIS A 5 6.55 -16.94 4.20
C HIS A 5 6.91 -16.10 2.98
N SER A 6 6.11 -15.07 2.69
CA SER A 6 6.30 -14.15 1.57
C SER A 6 7.43 -13.14 1.80
N ALA A 7 7.97 -13.04 3.02
CA ALA A 7 9.07 -12.12 3.36
C ALA A 7 10.48 -12.75 3.21
N LYS A 8 10.58 -14.04 2.84
CA LYS A 8 11.86 -14.74 2.72
C LYS A 8 12.76 -14.06 1.67
N GLY A 9 13.98 -13.71 2.06
CA GLY A 9 14.95 -13.05 1.18
C GLY A 9 14.83 -11.52 1.09
N LEU A 10 13.84 -10.93 1.77
CA LEU A 10 13.70 -9.48 1.96
C LEU A 10 14.27 -9.08 3.32
N GLU A 11 14.57 -7.79 3.50
CA GLU A 11 14.97 -7.18 4.77
C GLU A 11 14.30 -5.82 4.93
N PHE A 12 13.96 -5.46 6.17
CA PHE A 12 13.28 -4.21 6.51
C PHE A 12 13.93 -3.57 7.73
N ASP A 13 13.96 -2.24 7.80
CA ASP A 13 14.50 -1.53 8.96
C ASP A 13 13.74 -1.88 10.25
N HIS A 14 12.41 -1.96 10.15
CA HIS A 14 11.51 -2.25 11.26
C HIS A 14 10.57 -3.38 10.87
N VAL A 15 10.48 -4.41 11.70
CA VAL A 15 9.56 -5.54 11.51
C VAL A 15 8.61 -5.63 12.69
N ILE A 16 7.32 -5.72 12.39
CA ILE A 16 6.27 -5.95 13.38
C ILE A 16 5.67 -7.33 13.11
N MET A 17 5.78 -8.23 14.08
CA MET A 17 5.24 -9.58 14.00
C MET A 17 3.93 -9.65 14.79
N LEU A 18 2.83 -9.79 14.06
CA LEU A 18 1.46 -9.95 14.56
C LEU A 18 0.96 -11.34 14.17
N GLY A 19 0.23 -12.02 15.05
CA GLY A 19 -0.39 -13.29 14.72
C GLY A 19 -0.61 -14.19 15.92
N ASN A 20 -1.38 -15.25 15.68
CA ASN A 20 -1.48 -16.36 16.62
C ASN A 20 -0.32 -17.33 16.37
N TRP A 21 0.55 -17.48 17.37
CA TRP A 21 1.69 -18.40 17.39
C TRP A 21 1.47 -19.43 18.51
N ASP A 22 0.29 -20.05 18.50
CA ASP A 22 -0.12 -21.05 19.48
C ASP A 22 0.76 -22.29 19.38
N ARG A 23 0.92 -23.02 20.49
CA ARG A 23 1.68 -24.27 20.49
C ARG A 23 1.01 -25.28 19.55
N PRO A 24 1.68 -25.71 18.46
CA PRO A 24 1.10 -26.71 17.57
C PRO A 24 1.07 -28.09 18.25
N SER A 25 0.22 -28.97 17.74
CA SER A 25 -0.09 -30.27 18.37
C SER A 25 1.01 -31.32 18.23
N THR A 26 2.03 -31.08 17.41
CA THR A 26 3.14 -32.01 17.16
C THR A 26 4.50 -31.32 17.23
N ALA A 27 5.53 -32.07 17.65
CA ALA A 27 6.90 -31.55 17.77
C ALA A 27 7.50 -31.09 16.42
N ILE A 28 7.06 -31.69 15.30
CA ILE A 28 7.52 -31.33 13.95
C ILE A 28 6.98 -29.94 13.58
N GLN A 29 5.69 -29.71 13.82
CA GLN A 29 5.05 -28.41 13.56
C GLN A 29 5.61 -27.33 14.49
N GLU A 30 5.92 -27.67 15.74
CA GLU A 30 6.54 -26.73 16.69
C GLU A 30 7.92 -26.27 16.19
N GLU A 31 8.71 -27.21 15.67
CA GLU A 31 10.01 -26.88 15.07
C GLU A 31 9.88 -26.04 13.80
N GLU A 32 8.90 -26.34 12.95
CA GLU A 32 8.64 -25.57 11.73
C GLU A 32 8.17 -24.15 12.03
N GLU A 33 7.24 -23.99 12.97
CA GLU A 33 6.74 -22.69 13.43
C GLU A 33 7.87 -21.87 14.07
N ARG A 34 8.70 -22.49 14.91
CA ARG A 34 9.87 -21.84 15.53
C ARG A 34 10.85 -21.32 14.48
N ARG A 35 11.12 -22.10 13.43
CA ARG A 35 11.98 -21.68 12.30
C ARG A 35 11.37 -20.51 11.56
N LEU A 36 10.06 -20.56 11.30
CA LEU A 36 9.34 -19.47 10.64
C LEU A 36 9.41 -18.18 11.49
N TYR A 37 9.20 -18.29 12.80
CA TYR A 37 9.29 -17.17 13.72
C TYR A 37 10.69 -16.51 13.69
N TYR A 38 11.74 -17.33 13.76
CA TYR A 38 13.12 -16.88 13.66
C TYR A 38 13.43 -16.21 12.32
N VAL A 39 12.95 -16.78 11.21
CA VAL A 39 13.10 -16.18 9.88
C VAL A 39 12.43 -14.81 9.81
N GLY A 40 11.26 -14.64 10.42
CA GLY A 40 10.56 -13.36 10.52
C GLY A 40 11.34 -12.33 11.33
N MET A 41 11.83 -12.72 12.52
CA MET A 41 12.64 -11.84 13.39
C MET A 41 13.91 -11.34 12.68
N THR A 42 14.60 -12.22 11.97
CA THR A 42 15.84 -11.91 11.26
C THR A 42 15.64 -11.08 9.99
N ARG A 43 14.40 -10.75 9.61
CA ARG A 43 14.14 -9.74 8.56
C ARG A 43 14.40 -8.31 9.04
N ALA A 44 14.46 -8.08 10.35
CA ALA A 44 14.66 -6.76 10.92
C ALA A 44 16.14 -6.36 10.90
N ARG A 45 16.44 -5.18 10.33
CA ARG A 45 17.79 -4.60 10.37
C ARG A 45 18.04 -3.74 11.60
N LYS A 46 17.01 -3.07 12.13
CA LYS A 46 17.13 -2.16 13.29
C LYS A 46 16.29 -2.62 14.47
N THR A 47 14.97 -2.75 14.31
CA THR A 47 14.09 -3.14 15.43
C THR A 47 13.08 -4.19 15.03
N VAL A 48 12.78 -5.08 15.98
CA VAL A 48 11.72 -6.08 15.88
C VAL A 48 10.70 -5.83 17.00
N THR A 49 9.43 -5.73 16.65
CA THR A 49 8.32 -5.63 17.60
C THR A 49 7.52 -6.91 17.53
N LEU A 50 7.45 -7.64 18.65
CA LEU A 50 6.72 -8.90 18.77
C LEU A 50 5.45 -8.65 19.56
N CYS A 51 4.30 -8.98 18.98
CA CYS A 51 3.02 -8.76 19.61
C CYS A 51 2.43 -10.06 20.17
N GLU A 52 1.84 -9.95 21.35
CA GLU A 52 1.06 -11.01 22.00
C GLU A 52 -0.38 -10.51 22.17
N LEU A 53 -1.36 -11.37 21.89
CA LEU A 53 -2.75 -11.07 22.20
C LEU A 53 -3.01 -11.44 23.67
N GLU A 54 -3.84 -10.67 24.39
CA GLU A 54 -4.07 -10.92 25.83
C GLU A 54 -4.55 -12.35 26.15
N LYS A 55 -5.30 -12.97 25.23
CA LYS A 55 -5.88 -14.30 25.39
C LYS A 55 -5.05 -15.43 24.76
N VAL A 56 -3.98 -15.09 24.04
CA VAL A 56 -3.19 -16.06 23.27
C VAL A 56 -1.72 -15.86 23.60
N SER A 57 -1.14 -16.91 24.17
CA SER A 57 0.22 -16.89 24.67
C SER A 57 1.21 -17.25 23.55
N ASN A 58 2.06 -16.30 23.12
CA ASN A 58 3.17 -16.63 22.24
C ASN A 58 4.32 -17.31 23.03
N PRO A 59 4.68 -18.57 22.77
CA PRO A 59 5.74 -19.27 23.49
C PRO A 59 7.14 -18.70 23.17
N HIS A 60 7.32 -18.08 22.00
CA HIS A 60 8.62 -17.62 21.51
C HIS A 60 9.05 -16.25 22.06
N THR A 61 8.11 -15.47 22.60
CA THR A 61 8.43 -14.16 23.18
C THR A 61 8.94 -14.27 24.61
N ARG A 62 8.49 -15.26 25.39
CA ARG A 62 8.87 -15.41 26.81
C ARG A 62 10.34 -15.75 27.03
N VAL A 63 10.95 -16.46 26.08
CA VAL A 63 12.37 -16.86 26.15
C VAL A 63 13.33 -15.72 25.83
N LEU A 64 12.83 -14.60 25.29
CA LEU A 64 13.64 -13.43 24.98
C LEU A 64 13.81 -12.57 26.23
N ASP A 65 15.05 -12.42 26.68
CA ASP A 65 15.40 -11.59 27.84
C ASP A 65 16.76 -10.91 27.60
N GLY A 66 17.03 -9.83 28.34
CA GLY A 66 18.27 -9.08 28.29
C GLY A 66 18.11 -7.61 27.93
N ARG A 67 19.25 -6.90 27.88
CA ARG A 67 19.32 -5.42 27.77
C ARG A 67 18.66 -4.83 26.52
N GLY A 68 18.43 -5.61 25.47
CA GLY A 68 17.78 -5.17 24.23
C GLY A 68 16.28 -5.44 24.17
N VAL A 69 15.69 -6.05 25.20
CA VAL A 69 14.28 -6.43 25.21
C VAL A 69 13.50 -5.45 26.09
N VAL A 70 12.53 -4.76 25.48
CA VAL A 70 11.58 -3.92 26.19
C VAL A 70 10.21 -4.58 26.11
N ARG A 71 9.61 -4.85 27.27
CA ARG A 71 8.25 -5.38 27.36
C ARG A 71 7.32 -4.24 27.74
N SER A 72 6.39 -3.93 26.86
CA SER A 72 5.29 -3.03 27.16
C SER A 72 3.99 -3.77 26.96
N LYS A 73 3.07 -3.64 27.90
CA LYS A 73 1.67 -3.92 27.61
C LYS A 73 1.19 -2.76 26.73
N ALA A 74 0.53 -3.05 25.61
CA ALA A 74 -0.23 -2.01 24.94
C ALA A 74 -1.23 -1.49 25.99
N GLY A 75 -1.16 -0.21 26.34
CA GLY A 75 -2.20 0.39 27.17
C GLY A 75 -3.56 0.25 26.47
N LEU A 76 -4.65 0.62 27.15
CA LEU A 76 -5.81 1.05 26.38
C LEU A 76 -5.33 2.19 25.51
N LEU A 77 -5.14 1.93 24.21
CA LEU A 77 -5.25 2.99 23.24
C LEU A 77 -6.63 3.58 23.53
N SER A 78 -6.70 4.86 23.90
CA SER A 78 -7.96 5.58 23.82
C SER A 78 -8.47 5.29 22.42
N GLU A 79 -9.60 4.59 22.32
CA GLU A 79 -10.11 4.08 21.06
C GLU A 79 -9.99 5.23 20.05
N PRO A 80 -9.21 5.05 18.96
CA PRO A 80 -9.09 6.09 17.98
C PRO A 80 -10.52 6.45 17.58
N PRO A 81 -10.87 7.74 17.52
CA PRO A 81 -12.24 8.17 17.26
C PRO A 81 -12.85 7.35 16.12
N ASP A 82 -14.08 6.86 16.27
CA ASP A 82 -14.72 5.93 15.33
C ASP A 82 -14.56 6.34 13.86
N HIS A 83 -14.57 7.65 13.58
CA HIS A 83 -14.39 8.19 12.22
C HIS A 83 -13.01 7.92 11.59
N LEU A 84 -11.98 7.59 12.37
CA LEU A 84 -10.66 7.14 11.88
C LEU A 84 -10.61 5.63 11.64
N LEU A 85 -11.40 4.85 12.39
CA LEU A 85 -11.55 3.40 12.19
C LEU A 85 -12.41 3.08 10.97
N ARG A 86 -13.30 4.00 10.58
CA ARG A 86 -14.14 3.95 9.37
C ARG A 86 -13.48 4.52 8.12
N LEU A 87 -12.16 4.45 8.01
CA LEU A 87 -11.44 4.86 6.80
C LEU A 87 -11.01 3.61 6.03
N ASN A 88 -11.47 3.50 4.79
CA ASN A 88 -11.02 2.45 3.89
C ASN A 88 -9.87 2.98 3.03
N TYR A 89 -8.75 2.26 3.03
CA TYR A 89 -7.58 2.58 2.21
C TYR A 89 -7.55 1.66 1.00
N ALA A 90 -7.44 2.25 -0.18
CA ALA A 90 -7.22 1.52 -1.42
C ALA A 90 -5.95 2.01 -2.10
N MET A 91 -5.12 1.06 -2.50
CA MET A 91 -3.90 1.31 -3.26
C MET A 91 -4.20 1.06 -4.74
N LEU A 92 -4.02 2.06 -5.58
CA LEU A 92 -4.15 1.90 -7.03
C LEU A 92 -2.79 1.49 -7.61
N ASP A 93 -2.69 0.23 -8.01
CA ASP A 93 -1.48 -0.33 -8.60
C ASP A 93 -1.40 -0.10 -10.12
N LEU A 94 -0.38 -0.69 -10.75
CA LEU A 94 -0.16 -0.56 -12.19
C LEU A 94 -1.33 -1.08 -13.06
N SER A 95 -2.12 -2.04 -12.57
CA SER A 95 -3.29 -2.56 -13.28
C SER A 95 -4.46 -1.57 -13.25
N ASN A 96 -4.48 -0.67 -12.26
CA ASN A 96 -5.53 0.33 -12.10
C ASN A 96 -5.25 1.61 -12.89
N VAL A 97 -4.04 1.82 -13.41
CA VAL A 97 -3.67 3.05 -14.13
C VAL A 97 -3.46 2.79 -15.62
N TRP A 98 -3.70 3.82 -16.44
CA TRP A 98 -3.33 3.79 -17.85
C TRP A 98 -1.85 4.15 -17.98
N ILE A 99 -1.01 3.12 -17.99
CA ILE A 99 0.47 3.20 -18.06
C ILE A 99 0.96 4.13 -19.18
N GLY A 100 0.31 4.10 -20.35
CA GLY A 100 0.71 4.91 -21.51
C GLY A 100 0.25 6.38 -21.48
N TYR A 101 -0.61 6.79 -20.54
CA TYR A 101 -1.19 8.14 -20.53
C TYR A 101 -0.14 9.27 -20.48
N PRO A 102 0.94 9.19 -19.67
CA PRO A 102 1.97 10.22 -19.62
C PRO A 102 2.70 10.44 -20.96
N THR A 103 2.65 9.48 -21.87
CA THR A 103 3.35 9.58 -23.16
C THR A 103 2.68 10.59 -24.11
N LEU A 104 1.37 10.83 -23.93
CA LEU A 104 0.53 11.67 -24.81
C LEU A 104 0.96 13.13 -24.90
N SER A 105 1.62 13.68 -23.87
CA SER A 105 2.07 15.07 -23.89
C SER A 105 3.25 15.32 -22.95
N VAL A 106 4.19 16.15 -23.40
CA VAL A 106 5.30 16.65 -22.57
C VAL A 106 4.77 17.42 -21.36
N GLY A 107 3.63 18.11 -21.49
CA GLY A 107 3.02 18.85 -20.39
C GLY A 107 2.57 17.96 -19.24
N ILE A 108 2.10 16.74 -19.54
CA ILE A 108 1.71 15.74 -18.53
C ILE A 108 2.95 15.28 -17.78
N ARG A 109 4.02 14.89 -18.50
CA ARG A 109 5.29 14.45 -17.88
C ARG A 109 5.90 15.52 -17.00
N ARG A 110 5.86 16.79 -17.44
CA ARG A 110 6.35 17.91 -16.62
C ARG A 110 5.53 18.09 -15.34
N GLY A 111 4.21 17.85 -15.39
CA GLY A 111 3.35 17.85 -14.21
C GLY A 111 3.70 16.72 -13.24
N ILE A 112 3.96 15.51 -13.76
CA ILE A 112 4.39 14.35 -12.94
C ILE A 112 5.74 14.61 -12.28
N ALA A 113 6.70 15.20 -13.01
CA ALA A 113 8.03 15.51 -12.48
C ALA A 113 8.03 16.54 -11.33
N MET A 114 6.92 17.26 -11.12
CA MET A 114 6.73 18.15 -9.97
C MET A 114 6.10 17.45 -8.76
N LEU A 115 5.74 16.18 -8.87
CA LEU A 115 5.15 15.39 -7.79
C LEU A 115 6.24 14.70 -6.99
N HIS A 116 5.89 14.37 -5.76
CA HIS A 116 6.69 13.56 -4.85
C HIS A 116 5.73 12.66 -4.06
N PRO A 117 6.22 11.54 -3.48
CA PRO A 117 5.42 10.75 -2.55
C PRO A 117 4.82 11.64 -1.45
N GLY A 118 3.53 11.48 -1.20
CA GLY A 118 2.73 12.33 -0.32
C GLY A 118 2.05 13.53 -0.99
N SER A 119 2.35 13.85 -2.25
CA SER A 119 1.67 14.93 -2.98
C SER A 119 0.17 14.68 -3.07
N LEU A 120 -0.63 15.69 -2.73
CA LEU A 120 -2.09 15.63 -2.84
C LEU A 120 -2.52 15.74 -4.30
N VAL A 121 -3.42 14.84 -4.69
CA VAL A 121 -4.02 14.79 -6.02
C VAL A 121 -5.51 14.54 -5.90
N ARG A 122 -6.23 14.61 -7.02
CA ARG A 122 -7.67 14.31 -7.08
C ARG A 122 -7.95 13.27 -8.14
N LEU A 123 -8.89 12.38 -7.84
CA LEU A 123 -9.53 11.54 -8.84
C LEU A 123 -10.82 12.22 -9.27
N GLU A 124 -10.92 12.60 -10.54
CA GLU A 124 -12.08 13.31 -11.07
C GLU A 124 -12.44 12.75 -12.44
N GLN A 125 -13.75 12.58 -12.69
CA GLN A 125 -14.32 12.43 -14.02
C GLN A 125 -15.24 13.64 -14.27
N ARG A 126 -14.89 14.49 -15.24
CA ARG A 126 -15.71 15.64 -15.65
C ARG A 126 -16.67 15.27 -16.77
N ASP A 127 -17.68 16.11 -17.01
CA ASP A 127 -18.67 15.88 -18.06
C ASP A 127 -18.00 15.69 -19.43
N GLY A 128 -18.39 14.62 -20.13
CA GLY A 128 -17.82 14.22 -21.42
C GLY A 128 -16.53 13.38 -21.34
N GLU A 129 -15.97 13.16 -20.14
CA GLU A 129 -14.80 12.30 -19.97
C GLU A 129 -15.20 10.83 -19.88
N ASN A 130 -14.50 9.96 -20.61
CA ASN A 130 -14.75 8.51 -20.62
C ASN A 130 -14.04 7.75 -19.50
N ARG A 131 -13.17 8.42 -18.75
CA ARG A 131 -12.28 7.84 -17.73
C ARG A 131 -12.16 8.77 -16.55
N ILE A 132 -11.74 8.20 -15.43
CA ILE A 132 -11.33 8.97 -14.25
C ILE A 132 -9.87 9.40 -14.45
N PHE A 133 -9.62 10.70 -14.27
CA PHE A 133 -8.28 11.28 -14.38
C PHE A 133 -7.71 11.59 -13.00
N ILE A 134 -6.40 11.40 -12.88
CA ILE A 134 -5.60 11.89 -11.76
C ILE A 134 -5.21 13.33 -12.08
N ARG A 135 -5.61 14.25 -11.22
CA ARG A 135 -5.32 15.69 -11.36
C ARG A 135 -4.49 16.20 -10.21
N ASP A 136 -3.55 17.08 -10.52
CA ASP A 136 -2.78 17.80 -9.50
C ASP A 136 -3.61 18.91 -8.82
N SER A 137 -2.99 19.65 -7.90
CA SER A 137 -3.60 20.78 -7.21
C SER A 137 -3.97 21.94 -8.13
N ALA A 138 -3.32 22.06 -9.30
CA ALA A 138 -3.64 23.04 -10.34
C ALA A 138 -4.77 22.57 -11.27
N GLY A 139 -5.28 21.34 -11.10
CA GLY A 139 -6.32 20.73 -11.93
C GLY A 139 -5.81 20.17 -13.27
N GLN A 140 -4.49 20.14 -13.49
CA GLN A 140 -3.87 19.55 -14.66
C GLN A 140 -3.95 18.03 -14.58
N LYS A 141 -4.26 17.37 -15.71
CA LYS A 141 -4.23 15.91 -15.81
C LYS A 141 -2.79 15.42 -15.80
N ILE A 142 -2.46 14.62 -14.80
CA ILE A 142 -1.14 14.01 -14.59
C ILE A 142 -1.18 12.48 -14.77
N GLY A 143 -2.38 11.89 -14.79
CA GLY A 143 -2.58 10.46 -14.94
C GLY A 143 -4.02 10.14 -15.32
N ALA A 144 -4.27 8.89 -15.67
CA ALA A 144 -5.61 8.37 -15.91
C ALA A 144 -5.72 6.96 -15.35
N LEU A 145 -6.89 6.60 -14.83
CA LEU A 145 -7.18 5.21 -14.47
C LEU A 145 -7.38 4.35 -15.74
N SER A 146 -7.17 3.05 -15.62
CA SER A 146 -7.52 2.09 -16.66
C SER A 146 -9.03 2.09 -16.92
N ASN A 147 -9.49 1.50 -18.04
CA ASN A 147 -10.93 1.42 -18.33
C ASN A 147 -11.68 0.67 -17.22
N ALA A 148 -11.15 -0.46 -16.78
CA ALA A 148 -11.74 -1.29 -15.73
C ALA A 148 -11.79 -0.54 -14.40
N ALA A 149 -10.67 0.07 -13.98
CA ALA A 149 -10.62 0.85 -12.75
C ALA A 149 -11.54 2.09 -12.82
N SER A 150 -11.61 2.78 -13.96
CA SER A 150 -12.53 3.92 -14.13
C SER A 150 -14.00 3.50 -13.94
N ALA A 151 -14.39 2.32 -14.42
CA ALA A 151 -15.74 1.81 -14.22
C ALA A 151 -16.02 1.46 -12.76
N GLU A 152 -15.07 0.81 -12.08
CA GLU A 152 -15.20 0.41 -10.67
C GLU A 152 -15.24 1.61 -9.71
N TRP A 153 -14.46 2.65 -10.02
CA TRP A 153 -14.27 3.80 -9.13
C TRP A 153 -15.28 4.92 -9.35
N LYS A 154 -16.05 4.88 -10.43
CA LYS A 154 -16.99 5.94 -10.81
C LYS A 154 -17.97 6.29 -9.70
N ASP A 155 -18.58 5.27 -9.11
CA ASP A 155 -19.58 5.45 -8.04
C ASP A 155 -18.93 5.75 -6.67
N LYS A 156 -17.63 5.46 -6.53
CA LYS A 156 -16.85 5.69 -5.30
C LYS A 156 -16.24 7.10 -5.23
N LEU A 157 -16.26 7.88 -6.31
CA LEU A 157 -15.64 9.21 -6.34
C LEU A 157 -16.17 10.15 -5.25
N GLN A 158 -17.45 10.04 -4.89
CA GLN A 158 -18.09 10.89 -3.88
C GLN A 158 -17.69 10.54 -2.44
N SER A 159 -17.22 9.31 -2.19
CA SER A 159 -16.79 8.87 -0.86
C SER A 159 -15.28 9.06 -0.64
N ILE A 160 -14.55 9.56 -1.63
CA ILE A 160 -13.13 9.86 -1.51
C ILE A 160 -12.94 11.04 -0.55
N LYS A 161 -12.28 10.77 0.56
CA LYS A 161 -11.81 11.78 1.50
C LYS A 161 -10.54 12.45 0.99
N GLU A 162 -9.60 11.65 0.50
CA GLU A 162 -8.27 12.12 0.12
C GLU A 162 -7.61 11.18 -0.86
N VAL A 163 -6.78 11.73 -1.76
CA VAL A 163 -5.91 10.96 -2.64
C VAL A 163 -4.50 11.54 -2.56
N ARG A 164 -3.51 10.67 -2.41
CA ARG A 164 -2.09 11.04 -2.37
C ARG A 164 -1.28 10.18 -3.31
N VAL A 165 -0.22 10.75 -3.86
CA VAL A 165 0.80 9.98 -4.57
C VAL A 165 1.50 9.08 -3.56
N HIS A 166 1.35 7.77 -3.71
CA HIS A 166 2.05 6.81 -2.86
C HIS A 166 3.47 6.57 -3.37
N SER A 167 3.62 6.41 -4.69
CA SER A 167 4.91 6.18 -5.34
C SER A 167 4.87 6.68 -6.79
N ILE A 168 6.06 6.90 -7.36
CA ILE A 168 6.23 7.25 -8.77
C ILE A 168 7.15 6.19 -9.37
N ILE A 169 6.67 5.49 -10.40
CA ILE A 169 7.39 4.41 -11.05
C ILE A 169 7.96 4.92 -12.37
N ASN A 170 9.25 4.67 -12.61
CA ASN A 170 9.83 4.84 -13.94
C ASN A 170 9.49 3.62 -14.80
N TRP A 171 8.87 3.86 -15.96
CA TRP A 171 8.49 2.84 -16.93
C TRP A 171 9.30 2.99 -18.20
N ARG A 172 9.57 1.87 -18.87
CA ARG A 172 10.33 1.84 -20.10
C ARG A 172 9.51 1.33 -21.27
N LYS A 173 9.77 1.89 -22.43
CA LYS A 173 9.09 1.60 -23.69
C LYS A 173 9.20 0.13 -24.12
N ASP A 174 10.30 -0.54 -23.80
CA ASP A 174 10.56 -1.94 -24.12
C ASP A 174 9.72 -2.94 -23.31
N LEU A 175 9.06 -2.49 -22.24
CA LEU A 175 8.14 -3.30 -21.44
C LEU A 175 6.69 -3.25 -21.97
N LEU A 176 6.42 -2.47 -23.02
CA LEU A 176 5.11 -2.43 -23.65
C LEU A 176 4.89 -3.70 -24.48
N GLU A 177 3.74 -4.34 -24.29
CA GLU A 177 3.32 -5.50 -25.08
C GLU A 177 2.93 -5.13 -26.51
N GLN A 178 2.56 -3.86 -26.75
CA GLN A 178 2.12 -3.33 -28.04
C GLN A 178 3.17 -2.39 -28.63
N GLU A 179 3.25 -2.33 -29.96
CA GLU A 179 4.16 -1.40 -30.62
C GLU A 179 3.81 0.05 -30.24
N PRO A 180 4.74 0.78 -29.60
CA PRO A 180 4.51 2.14 -29.18
C PRO A 180 4.45 3.08 -30.37
N GLU A 181 3.67 4.16 -30.26
CA GLU A 181 3.70 5.23 -31.25
C GLU A 181 5.11 5.80 -31.41
N LYS A 182 5.44 6.30 -32.62
CA LYS A 182 6.76 6.87 -32.93
C LYS A 182 7.16 8.04 -32.00
N SER A 183 6.18 8.75 -31.44
CA SER A 183 6.38 9.88 -30.52
C SER A 183 6.55 9.46 -29.05
N CYS A 184 6.38 8.17 -28.74
CA CYS A 184 6.50 7.64 -27.38
C CYS A 184 7.96 7.73 -26.90
N PRO A 185 8.24 8.37 -25.74
CA PRO A 185 9.59 8.45 -25.18
C PRO A 185 10.11 7.07 -24.75
N ASP A 186 11.44 6.93 -24.63
CA ASP A 186 12.07 5.67 -24.23
C ASP A 186 11.77 5.30 -22.78
N GLU A 187 11.61 6.29 -21.90
CA GLU A 187 11.17 6.14 -20.52
C GLU A 187 10.24 7.27 -20.08
N TRP A 188 9.37 6.99 -19.12
CA TRP A 188 8.48 7.98 -18.50
C TRP A 188 8.03 7.55 -17.10
N GLU A 189 7.60 8.54 -16.33
CA GLU A 189 7.14 8.35 -14.96
C GLU A 189 5.63 8.11 -14.88
N ILE A 190 5.21 7.29 -13.93
CA ILE A 190 3.80 6.94 -13.67
C ILE A 190 3.52 7.13 -12.17
N PRO A 191 2.65 8.08 -11.79
CA PRO A 191 2.25 8.24 -10.40
C PRO A 191 1.22 7.17 -10.01
N LEU A 192 1.54 6.41 -8.97
CA LEU A 192 0.59 5.54 -8.27
C LEU A 192 0.04 6.25 -7.05
N VAL A 193 -1.25 6.03 -6.76
CA VAL A 193 -1.96 6.78 -5.73
C VAL A 193 -2.56 5.86 -4.68
N GLU A 194 -2.55 6.35 -3.44
CA GLU A 194 -3.36 5.82 -2.35
C GLU A 194 -4.62 6.67 -2.20
N VAL A 195 -5.76 6.01 -2.02
CA VAL A 195 -7.07 6.64 -1.86
C VAL A 195 -7.61 6.32 -0.48
N VAL A 196 -8.01 7.36 0.24
CA VAL A 196 -8.70 7.26 1.52
C VAL A 196 -10.18 7.51 1.26
N LEU A 197 -11.01 6.53 1.58
CA LEU A 197 -12.46 6.56 1.45
C LEU A 197 -13.08 6.68 2.85
N PHE A 198 -14.18 7.43 2.95
CA PHE A 198 -15.11 7.25 4.06
C PHE A 198 -15.80 5.90 3.91
N ASP A 199 -15.93 5.16 5.00
CA ASP A 199 -16.83 4.01 5.01
C ASP A 199 -18.24 4.52 4.72
N GLY A 200 -18.86 3.98 3.67
CA GLY A 200 -20.24 4.30 3.37
C GLY A 200 -21.07 3.83 4.56
N ASP A 201 -21.83 4.73 5.17
CA ASP A 201 -22.81 4.39 6.19
C ASP A 201 -23.66 3.21 5.68
N GLN A 202 -23.40 2.00 6.18
CA GLN A 202 -24.39 0.93 6.14
C GLN A 202 -25.44 1.31 7.19
N HIS A 203 -26.36 2.20 6.80
CA HIS A 203 -27.65 2.30 7.46
C HIS A 203 -28.43 1.03 7.11
N GLY A 204 -28.69 0.20 8.12
CA GLY A 204 -29.51 -1.00 8.05
C GLY A 204 -29.36 -1.87 9.28
#